data_AF-A0A9D5UIP9-F1
#
_entry.id   AF-A0A9D5UIP9-F1
#
_cell.length_a   1.000
_cell.length_b   1.000
_cell.length_c   1.000
_cell.angle_alpha   90.00
_cell.angle_beta   90.00
_cell.angle_gamma   90.00
#
_symmetry.space_group_name_H-M   'P 1'
#
loop_
_entity.id
_entity.type
_entity.pdbx_description
1 polymer ?
#
loop_
_entity_poly.entity_id
_entity_poly.type
_entity_poly.pdbx_seq_one_letter_code
_entity_poly.pdbx_strand_id
1 'polypeptide(L)' 'MKVTAVKNMLVDIEHSLKQQQLWSDTQPSVEALDSTTPFACDVMAFEQWLQFIFLPKMHWFIDNEQPLPTKVAIAPMA' A
#
# COMPACT_ATOMS: atom_id res chain seq x y z
N MET A 1 -7.49 18.02 -3.48
CA MET A 1 -8.11 16.71 -3.15
C MET A 1 -8.22 16.65 -1.63
N LYS A 2 -9.40 16.43 -1.04
CA LYS A 2 -9.57 16.46 0.42
C LYS A 2 -8.92 15.22 1.04
N VAL A 3 -8.01 15.37 2.01
CA VAL A 3 -7.31 14.27 2.71
C VAL A 3 -8.27 13.17 3.20
N THR A 4 -9.48 13.55 3.61
CA THR A 4 -10.56 12.64 4.00
C THR A 4 -10.96 11.65 2.91
N ALA A 5 -11.01 12.07 1.64
CA ALA A 5 -11.34 11.19 0.54
C ALA A 5 -10.26 10.12 0.33
N VAL A 6 -9.00 10.50 0.53
CA VAL A 6 -7.87 9.57 0.41
C VAL A 6 -7.86 8.58 1.57
N LYS A 7 -8.11 9.04 2.81
CA LYS A 7 -8.29 8.13 3.96
C LYS A 7 -9.34 7.06 3.68
N ASN A 8 -10.51 7.46 3.15
CA ASN A 8 -11.58 6.52 2.81
C ASN A 8 -11.12 5.51 1.76
N MET A 9 -10.42 5.96 0.70
CA MET A 9 -9.86 5.06 -0.32
C MET A 9 -8.87 4.04 0.25
N LEU A 10 -8.02 4.42 1.22
CA LEU A 10 -7.11 3.48 1.88
C LEU A 10 -7.88 2.41 2.67
N VAL A 11 -8.96 2.81 3.35
CA VAL A 11 -9.84 1.89 4.08
C VAL A 11 -10.56 0.95 3.09
N ASP A 12 -11.04 1.46 1.96
CA ASP A 12 -11.67 0.64 0.91
C ASP A 12 -10.70 -0.41 0.34
N ILE A 13 -9.42 -0.04 0.15
CA ILE A 13 -8.38 -0.99 -0.28
C ILE A 13 -8.19 -2.09 0.77
N GLU A 14 -8.01 -1.73 2.03
CA GLU A 14 -7.87 -2.71 3.12
C GLU A 14 -9.09 -3.65 3.19
N HIS A 15 -10.30 -3.09 3.14
CA HIS A 15 -11.52 -3.88 3.14
C HIS A 15 -11.59 -4.83 1.93
N SER A 16 -11.28 -4.35 0.72
CA SER A 16 -11.27 -5.19 -0.48
C SER A 16 -10.29 -6.35 -0.35
N LEU A 17 -9.06 -6.09 0.14
CA LEU A 17 -8.06 -7.13 0.37
C LEU A 17 -8.55 -8.18 1.38
N LYS A 18 -9.16 -7.74 2.49
CA LYS A 18 -9.72 -8.66 3.50
C LYS A 18 -10.90 -9.46 2.97
N GLN A 19 -11.82 -8.83 2.25
CA GLN A 19 -13.00 -9.50 1.66
C GLN A 19 -12.60 -10.57 0.64
N GLN A 20 -11.54 -10.33 -0.13
CA GLN A 20 -11.03 -11.28 -1.12
C GLN A 20 -10.05 -12.30 -0.53
N GLN A 21 -9.83 -12.31 0.78
CA GLN A 21 -8.83 -13.17 1.46
C GLN A 21 -7.40 -12.97 0.95
N LEU A 22 -7.09 -11.79 0.41
CA LEU A 22 -5.76 -11.38 -0.05
C LEU A 22 -4.96 -10.69 1.06
N TRP A 23 -5.60 -10.40 2.19
CA TRP A 23 -4.94 -9.87 3.38
C TRP A 23 -4.06 -10.94 4.02
N SER A 24 -2.77 -10.68 4.14
CA SER A 24 -1.79 -11.62 4.66
C SER A 24 -1.55 -11.37 6.15
N ASP A 25 -1.68 -12.40 6.98
CA ASP A 25 -1.32 -12.32 8.40
C ASP A 25 0.20 -12.43 8.62
N THR A 26 0.91 -12.96 7.62
CA THR A 26 2.36 -13.16 7.66
C THR A 26 3.08 -11.91 7.14
N GLN A 27 3.91 -11.32 7.98
CA GLN A 27 4.78 -10.22 7.58
C GLN A 27 5.82 -10.70 6.55
N PRO A 28 6.07 -9.94 5.47
CA PRO A 28 7.13 -10.26 4.52
C PRO A 28 8.50 -10.23 5.20
N SER A 29 9.45 -11.01 4.69
CA SER A 29 10.83 -10.99 5.16
C SER A 29 11.44 -9.59 5.05
N VAL A 30 12.45 -9.30 5.87
CA VAL A 30 13.17 -8.01 5.83
C VAL A 30 13.74 -7.74 4.44
N GLU A 31 14.29 -8.77 3.79
CA GLU A 31 14.79 -8.69 2.41
C GLU A 31 13.70 -8.30 1.42
N ALA A 32 12.46 -8.77 1.66
CA ALA A 32 11.35 -8.45 0.79
C ALA A 32 10.88 -7.00 0.99
N LEU A 33 10.88 -6.51 2.23
CA LEU A 33 10.55 -5.13 2.57
C LEU A 33 11.62 -4.12 2.08
N ASP A 34 12.87 -4.55 1.94
CA ASP A 34 13.99 -3.74 1.45
C ASP A 34 14.14 -3.79 -0.09
N SER A 35 13.28 -4.56 -0.79
CA SER A 35 13.38 -4.68 -2.25
C SER A 35 13.25 -3.31 -2.92
N THR A 36 14.20 -3.03 -3.81
CA THR A 36 14.25 -1.80 -4.62
C THR A 36 13.49 -1.93 -5.93
N THR A 37 12.98 -3.12 -6.25
CA THR A 37 12.20 -3.35 -7.46
C THR A 37 10.84 -2.64 -7.36
N PRO A 38 10.27 -2.16 -8.47
CA PRO A 38 8.93 -1.58 -8.47
C PRO A 38 7.91 -2.57 -7.89
N PHE A 39 7.20 -2.14 -6.85
CA PHE A 39 6.20 -2.96 -6.14
C PHE A 39 6.75 -4.21 -5.46
N ALA A 40 8.07 -4.34 -5.26
CA ALA A 40 8.68 -5.53 -4.69
C ALA A 40 8.22 -6.84 -5.37
N CYS A 41 7.96 -6.78 -6.69
CA CYS A 41 7.28 -7.84 -7.43
C CYS A 41 8.10 -9.12 -7.57
N ASP A 42 9.40 -9.07 -7.24
CA ASP A 42 10.28 -10.23 -7.24
C ASP A 42 10.21 -11.05 -5.95
N VAL A 43 9.79 -10.43 -4.84
CA VAL A 43 9.88 -10.98 -3.47
C VAL A 43 8.53 -11.15 -2.78
N MET A 44 7.47 -10.48 -3.24
CA MET A 44 6.14 -10.59 -2.63
C MET A 44 5.02 -10.36 -3.64
N ALA A 45 3.82 -10.84 -3.28
CA ALA A 45 2.62 -10.55 -4.05
C ALA A 45 2.25 -9.06 -3.96
N PHE A 46 1.58 -8.54 -4.99
CA PHE A 46 1.21 -7.12 -5.05
C PHE A 46 0.30 -6.71 -3.89
N GLU A 47 -0.56 -7.61 -3.43
CA GLU A 47 -1.46 -7.42 -2.29
C GLU A 47 -0.70 -7.30 -0.97
N GLN A 48 0.39 -8.07 -0.81
CA GLN A 48 1.30 -7.92 0.32
C GLN A 48 2.03 -6.59 0.25
N TRP A 49 2.46 -6.17 -0.94
CA TRP A 49 3.05 -4.84 -1.13
C TRP A 49 2.06 -3.73 -0.78
N LEU A 50 0.79 -3.85 -1.19
CA LEU A 50 -0.27 -2.91 -0.82
C LEU A 50 -0.44 -2.83 0.70
N GLN A 51 -0.52 -3.98 1.37
CA GLN A 51 -0.73 -4.07 2.80
C GLN A 51 0.46 -3.56 3.62
N PHE A 52 1.69 -3.99 3.31
CA PHE A 52 2.84 -3.79 4.18
C PHE A 52 3.70 -2.57 3.80
N ILE A 53 3.59 -2.07 2.57
CA ILE A 53 4.40 -0.95 2.09
C ILE A 53 3.51 0.25 1.75
N PHE A 54 2.51 0.06 0.90
CA PHE A 54 1.70 1.18 0.39
C PHE A 54 0.78 1.78 1.47
N LEU A 55 -0.06 0.97 2.12
CA LEU A 55 -1.01 1.45 3.12
C LEU A 55 -0.30 2.17 4.27
N PRO A 56 0.73 1.62 4.95
CA PRO A 56 1.41 2.30 6.05
C PRO A 56 2.07 3.62 5.61
N LYS A 57 2.67 3.63 4.42
CA LYS A 57 3.30 4.82 3.85
C LYS A 57 2.29 5.95 3.59
N MET A 58 1.12 5.62 3.04
CA MET A 58 0.08 6.61 2.80
C MET A 58 -0.53 7.14 4.11
N HIS A 59 -0.74 6.26 5.09
CA HIS A 59 -1.15 6.68 6.44
C HIS A 59 -0.13 7.63 7.06
N TRP A 60 1.17 7.36 6.92
CA TRP A 60 2.23 8.25 7.42
C TRP A 60 2.15 9.64 6.81
N PHE A 61 2.01 9.77 5.49
CA PHE A 61 1.88 11.09 4.85
C PHE A 61 0.66 11.86 5.38
N ILE A 62 -0.44 11.15 5.56
CA ILE A 62 -1.70 11.75 6.03
C ILE A 62 -1.61 12.18 7.50
N ASP A 63 -1.04 11.34 8.36
CA ASP A 63 -0.88 11.59 9.79
C ASP A 63 0.09 12.74 10.07
N ASN A 64 1.14 12.86 9.24
CA ASN A 64 2.14 13.92 9.35
C ASN A 64 1.79 15.19 8.54
N GLU A 65 0.54 15.28 8.05
CA GLU A 65 0.03 16.41 7.24
C GLU A 65 0.93 16.75 6.04
N GLN A 66 1.68 15.76 5.55
CA GLN A 66 2.60 15.90 4.44
C GLN A 66 1.83 15.87 3.11
N PRO A 67 2.34 16.54 2.07
CA PRO A 67 1.75 16.44 0.75
C PRO A 67 1.80 14.99 0.26
N LEU A 68 0.64 14.47 -0.12
CA LEU A 68 0.55 13.15 -0.72
C LEU A 68 1.40 13.08 -1.99
N PRO A 69 2.13 11.98 -2.22
CA PRO A 69 2.93 11.82 -3.42
C PRO A 69 2.04 11.90 -4.67
N THR A 70 2.31 12.88 -5.53
CA THR A 70 1.56 13.13 -6.77
C THR A 70 1.93 12.18 -7.91
N LYS A 71 3.03 11.43 -7.77
CA LYS A 71 3.54 10.44 -8.73
C LYS A 71 3.46 9.02 -8.18
N VAL A 72 2.30 8.62 -7.66
CA VAL A 72 2.04 7.22 -7.36
C VAL A 72 1.36 6.58 -8.56
N ALA A 73 2.16 6.11 -9.51
CA ALA A 73 1.67 5.37 -10.67
C ALA A 73 1.49 3.89 -10.31
N ILE A 74 0.47 3.58 -9.50
CA ILE A 74 0.04 2.18 -9.26
C ILE A 74 -0.88 1.70 -10.40
N ALA A 75 -1.48 2.64 -11.14
CA ALA A 75 -2.46 2.39 -12.19
C ALA A 75 -2.01 1.44 -13.33
N PRO A 76 -0.75 1.38 -13.81
CA PRO A 76 -0.42 0.42 -14.87
C PRO A 76 -0.33 -1.04 -14.39
N MET A 77 -0.42 -1.30 -13.08
CA MET A 77 -0.27 -2.63 -12.48
C MET A 77 -1.61 -3.28 -12.09
N ALA A 78 -2.74 -2.55 -12.16
CA ALA A 78 -4.06 -2.97 -11.69
C ALA A 78 -5.09 -3.04 -12.83
#